data_AF-A0A1C4MKX8-F1
#
_entry.id   AF-A0A1C4MKX8-F1
#
_cell.length_a   1.000
_cell.length_b   1.000
_cell.length_c   1.000
_cell.angle_alpha   90.00
_cell.angle_beta   90.00
_cell.angle_gamma   90.00
#
_symmetry.space_group_name_H-M   'P 1'
#
loop_
_entity.id
_entity.type
_entity.pdbx_description
1 polymer ?
#
loop_
_entity_poly.entity_id
_entity_poly.type
_entity_poly.pdbx_seq_one_letter_code
_entity_poly.pdbx_strand_id
1 'polypeptide(L)' 'MAKALSAAQRGAVAESDPATGRLSARPAVCTALVALGLAAAHGRGGHHAYYLTT' A
#
# COMPACT_ATOMS: atom_id res chain seq x y z
N MET A 1 12.09 -15.94 1.69
CA MET A 1 10.70 -16.37 1.94
C MET A 1 9.77 -15.22 1.61
N ALA A 2 8.95 -15.32 0.57
CA ALA A 2 7.91 -14.33 0.30
C ALA A 2 6.86 -14.43 1.41
N LYS A 3 6.82 -13.44 2.31
CA LYS A 3 5.84 -13.40 3.39
C LYS A 3 4.46 -13.31 2.74
N ALA A 4 3.65 -14.36 2.92
CA ALA A 4 2.34 -14.43 2.28
C ALA A 4 1.49 -13.24 2.73
N LEU A 5 1.08 -12.41 1.77
CA LEU A 5 0.22 -11.27 2.02
C LEU A 5 -1.12 -11.77 2.59
N SER A 6 -1.62 -11.09 3.61
CA SER A 6 -2.97 -11.29 4.14
C SER A 6 -4.03 -10.98 3.07
N ALA A 7 -5.23 -11.55 3.18
CA ALA A 7 -6.35 -11.25 2.28
C ALA A 7 -6.63 -9.74 2.19
N ALA A 8 -6.53 -9.01 3.32
CA ALA A 8 -6.71 -7.57 3.35
C ALA A 8 -5.60 -6.81 2.58
N GLN A 9 -4.36 -7.31 2.60
CA GLN A 9 -3.25 -6.73 1.86
C GLN A 9 -3.38 -7.00 0.36
N ARG A 10 -3.77 -8.21 -0.04
CA ARG A 10 -4.03 -8.54 -1.45
C ARG A 10 -5.19 -7.74 -2.02
N GLY A 11 -6.26 -7.59 -1.26
CA GLY A 11 -7.39 -6.72 -1.62
C GLY A 11 -6.95 -5.28 -1.83
N ALA A 12 -6.15 -4.73 -0.91
CA ALA A 12 -5.62 -3.38 -1.03
C ALA A 12 -4.77 -3.17 -2.31
N VAL A 13 -3.95 -4.17 -2.68
CA VAL A 13 -3.17 -4.12 -3.92
C VAL A 13 -4.08 -4.20 -5.15
N ALA A 14 -5.08 -5.08 -5.12
CA ALA A 14 -6.03 -5.26 -6.23
C ALA A 14 -6.97 -4.06 -6.42
N GLU A 15 -7.34 -3.39 -5.33
CA GLU A 15 -8.19 -2.19 -5.32
C GLU A 15 -7.36 -0.90 -5.44
N SER A 16 -6.04 -1.02 -5.60
CA SER A 16 -5.19 0.14 -5.83
C SER A 16 -5.57 0.86 -7.12
N ASP A 17 -5.42 2.18 -7.13
CA ASP A 17 -5.72 2.99 -8.29
C ASP A 17 -4.80 2.58 -9.46
N PRO A 18 -5.33 2.17 -10.63
CA PRO A 18 -4.51 1.65 -11.71
C PRO A 18 -3.73 2.74 -12.47
N ALA A 19 -4.11 4.02 -12.33
CA ALA A 19 -3.43 5.12 -13.01
C ALA A 19 -2.19 5.61 -12.24
N THR A 20 -2.23 5.53 -10.90
CA THR A 20 -1.20 6.08 -10.01
C THR A 20 -0.58 5.07 -9.07
N GLY A 21 -1.13 3.86 -8.96
CA GLY A 21 -0.74 2.84 -7.98
C GLY A 21 -1.14 3.20 -6.55
N ARG A 22 -2.05 4.15 -6.35
CA ARG A 22 -2.41 4.65 -5.02
C ARG A 22 -3.22 3.62 -4.23
N LEU A 23 -2.80 3.35 -3.00
CA LEU A 23 -3.54 2.53 -2.05
C LEU A 23 -4.58 3.38 -1.31
N SER A 24 -5.84 2.96 -1.37
CA SER A 24 -6.97 3.53 -0.60
C SER A 24 -7.36 2.68 0.62
N ALA A 25 -6.53 1.71 1.01
CA ALA A 25 -6.81 0.80 2.11
C ALA A 25 -6.57 1.43 3.50
N ARG A 26 -6.97 0.70 4.55
CA ARG A 26 -6.73 1.11 5.95
C ARG A 26 -5.24 1.42 6.17
N PRO A 27 -4.91 2.45 6.97
CA PRO A 27 -3.53 2.85 7.20
C PRO A 27 -2.66 1.73 7.75
N ALA A 28 -3.20 0.84 8.60
CA ALA A 28 -2.49 -0.34 9.11
C ALA A 28 -2.11 -1.36 8.00
N VAL A 29 -2.92 -1.48 6.96
CA VAL A 29 -2.63 -2.37 5.81
C VAL A 29 -1.55 -1.72 4.93
N CYS A 30 -1.66 -0.42 4.71
CA CYS A 30 -0.67 0.34 3.95
C CYS A 30 0.70 0.35 4.64
N THR A 31 0.77 0.58 5.96
CA THR A 31 2.03 0.52 6.71
C THR A 31 2.63 -0.88 6.72
N ALA A 32 1.80 -1.93 6.77
CA ALA A 32 2.28 -3.30 6.64
C ALA A 32 2.84 -3.59 5.24
N LEU A 33 2.23 -3.05 4.17
CA LEU A 33 2.77 -3.15 2.80
C LEU A 33 4.08 -2.37 2.64
N VAL A 34 4.19 -1.19 3.26
CA VAL A 34 5.43 -0.40 3.31
C VAL A 34 6.54 -1.17 4.06
N ALA A 35 6.21 -1.78 5.20
CA ALA A 35 7.16 -2.59 5.96
C ALA A 35 7.64 -3.85 5.19
N LEU A 36 6.85 -4.32 4.22
CA LEU A 36 7.22 -5.39 3.30
C LEU A 36 8.01 -4.91 2.08
N GLY A 37 8.17 -3.58 1.91
CA GLY A 37 8.82 -3.00 0.75
C GLY A 37 8.00 -3.06 -0.54
N LEU A 38 6.68 -3.26 -0.44
CA LEU A 38 5.75 -3.32 -1.58
C LEU A 38 5.02 -2.00 -1.84
N ALA A 39 5.15 -1.06 -0.92
CA ALA A 39 4.54 0.25 -1.04
C ALA A 39 5.47 1.33 -0.46
N ALA A 40 5.32 2.55 -0.96
CA ALA A 40 5.97 3.74 -0.45
C ALA A 40 4.92 4.66 0.18
N ALA A 41 5.18 5.11 1.40
CA ALA A 41 4.42 6.19 2.02
C ALA A 41 4.88 7.52 1.42
N HIS A 42 3.97 8.24 0.79
CA HIS A 42 4.21 9.58 0.27
C HIS A 42 3.37 10.56 1.07
N GLY A 43 4.05 11.31 1.95
CA GLY A 43 3.42 12.36 2.73
C GLY A 43 4.21 13.65 2.63
N ARG A 44 3.65 14.67 1.98
CA ARG A 44 4.17 16.03 2.03
C ARG A 44 3.01 16.95 2.41
N GLY A 45 3.08 17.55 3.60
CA GLY A 45 2.13 18.58 4.06
C GLY A 45 0.74 18.08 4.50
N GLY A 46 0.65 17.04 5.34
CA GLY A 46 -0.61 16.65 5.99
C GLY A 46 -1.46 15.62 5.25
N HIS A 47 -1.12 15.29 4.00
CA HIS A 47 -1.76 14.20 3.25
C HIS A 47 -0.87 12.95 3.29
N HIS A 48 -1.28 11.92 4.02
CA HIS A 48 -0.64 10.60 3.97
C HIS A 48 -1.23 9.80 2.81
N ALA A 49 -0.53 9.75 1.68
CA ALA A 49 -0.85 8.85 0.58
C ALA A 49 0.12 7.65 0.58
N TYR A 50 -0.34 6.50 0.15
CA TYR A 50 0.50 5.31 0.00
C TYR A 50 0.40 4.86 -1.45
N TYR A 51 1.54 4.51 -2.05
CA TYR A 51 1.63 4.10 -3.44
C TYR A 51 2.33 2.76 -3.55
N LEU A 52 1.86 1.88 -4.42
CA LEU A 52 2.55 0.63 -4.73
C LEU A 52 3.87 0.94 -5.44
N THR A 53 4.90 0.22 -5.02
CA THR A 53 6.18 0.20 -5.72
C THR A 53 6.13 -1.00 -6.66
N THR A 54 5.91 -0.73 -7.96
CA THR A 54 5.92 -1.75 -9.02
C THR A 54 7.27 -2.43 -9.15
#